data_AF-A0A232LLX2-F1
#
_entry.id   AF-A0A232LLX2-F1
#
_cell.length_a   1.000
_cell.length_b   1.000
_cell.length_c   1.000
_cell.angle_alpha   90.00
_cell.angle_beta   90.00
_cell.angle_gamma   90.00
#
_symmetry.space_group_name_H-M   'P 1'
#
loop_
_entity.id
_entity.type
_entity.pdbx_description
1 polymer ?
#
loop_
_entity_poly.entity_id
_entity_poly.type
_entity_poly.pdbx_seq_one_letter_code
_entity_poly.pdbx_strand_id
1 'polypeptide(L)'
;NDTRWNSWFLLLDVVLDLQEHVEWYLRKYYDDMQDDYLDPNEWRILRETRAFLQPFWKITQLTEGRYATLDRTLFTMDVLHKHYTQAFQKHSGNHSLRSCIAASWAVFDKYYQLTDESPAYGAAMILHPSRRMAHIKKNWPKPWHKPVLDSVKTYWEDHYQGLPITTTTPELRDNLQPPDEYELLARELDVVSPAMRDLDEYKSFTAEPPVAIDCSPLAWWLREEQQQRYPRLSKMAVDILSIPAMSAEPERVFSGARRTISWDRCRLGSHTIERGECMKSWIKSGITQGIPVDLAGEEEKEEAGEMESWRCSTPGSSSS
;
A
#
# COMPACT_ATOMS: atom_id res chain seq x y z
N ASN A 1 12.91 -11.38 -10.19
CA ASN A 1 13.62 -10.58 -9.18
C ASN A 1 12.86 -10.77 -7.87
N ASP A 2 12.69 -12.03 -7.48
CA ASP A 2 11.92 -12.43 -6.29
C ASP A 2 12.89 -12.83 -5.20
N THR A 3 12.51 -12.59 -3.95
CA THR A 3 13.27 -12.87 -2.70
C THR A 3 14.39 -11.90 -2.37
N ARG A 4 14.05 -10.74 -1.80
CA ARG A 4 15.03 -10.01 -0.96
C ARG A 4 14.63 -9.86 0.49
N TRP A 5 13.35 -9.69 0.81
CA TRP A 5 12.95 -9.39 2.21
C TRP A 5 12.16 -10.51 2.90
N ASN A 6 11.62 -11.47 2.13
CA ASN A 6 10.74 -12.53 2.64
C ASN A 6 11.36 -13.93 2.63
N SER A 7 12.64 -14.06 2.22
CA SER A 7 13.28 -15.36 1.97
C SER A 7 13.27 -16.26 3.20
N TRP A 8 13.58 -15.74 4.38
CA TRP A 8 13.60 -16.51 5.62
C TRP A 8 12.22 -16.98 6.05
N PHE A 9 11.19 -16.13 5.95
CA PHE A 9 9.83 -16.54 6.26
C PHE A 9 9.36 -17.64 5.29
N LEU A 10 9.55 -17.45 3.98
CA LEU A 10 9.14 -18.42 2.97
C LEU A 10 9.89 -19.75 3.12
N LEU A 11 11.19 -19.71 3.44
CA LEU A 11 11.97 -20.90 3.74
C LEU A 11 11.37 -21.65 4.94
N LEU A 12 11.09 -20.96 6.03
CA LEU A 12 10.49 -21.58 7.21
C LEU A 12 9.09 -22.14 6.93
N ASP A 13 8.30 -21.43 6.13
CA ASP A 13 6.96 -21.87 5.73
C ASP A 13 7.03 -23.20 4.98
N VAL A 14 7.87 -23.27 3.94
CA VAL A 14 8.06 -24.47 3.12
C VAL A 14 8.68 -25.62 3.93
N VAL A 15 9.68 -25.35 4.76
CA VAL A 15 10.35 -26.37 5.58
C VAL A 15 9.38 -26.98 6.59
N LEU A 16 8.49 -26.18 7.18
CA LEU A 16 7.49 -26.68 8.11
C LEU A 16 6.36 -27.44 7.41
N ASP A 17 5.93 -27.00 6.22
CA ASP A 17 4.93 -27.73 5.41
C ASP A 17 5.46 -29.09 4.94
N LEU A 18 6.77 -29.19 4.68
CA LEU A 18 7.44 -30.42 4.26
C LEU A 18 8.12 -31.18 5.39
N GLN A 19 7.81 -30.87 6.65
CA GLN A 19 8.54 -31.40 7.82
C GLN A 19 8.68 -32.93 7.78
N GLU A 20 7.62 -33.68 7.48
CA GLU A 20 7.67 -35.16 7.42
C GLU A 20 8.69 -35.67 6.39
N HIS A 21 8.79 -35.00 5.24
CA HIS A 21 9.71 -35.36 4.17
C HIS A 21 11.15 -35.01 4.55
N VAL A 22 11.36 -33.86 5.19
CA VAL A 22 12.67 -33.42 5.69
C VAL A 22 13.16 -34.38 6.77
N GLU A 23 12.31 -34.71 7.75
CA GLU A 23 12.63 -35.68 8.80
C GLU A 23 12.95 -37.06 8.23
N TRP A 24 12.18 -37.54 7.25
CA TRP A 24 12.47 -38.78 6.56
C TRP A 24 13.83 -38.76 5.87
N TYR A 25 14.15 -37.67 5.17
CA TYR A 25 15.42 -37.52 4.46
C TYR A 25 16.62 -37.49 5.41
N LEU A 26 16.54 -36.69 6.48
CA LEU A 26 17.57 -36.61 7.52
C LEU A 26 17.79 -37.95 8.24
N ARG A 27 16.72 -38.71 8.49
CA ARG A 27 16.83 -40.06 9.07
C ARG A 27 17.45 -41.06 8.11
N LYS A 28 17.13 -40.98 6.82
CA LYS A 28 17.64 -41.91 5.79
C LYS A 28 19.14 -41.73 5.55
N TYR A 29 19.63 -40.49 5.58
CA TYR A 29 21.04 -40.15 5.33
C TYR A 29 21.74 -39.64 6.61
N TYR A 30 21.32 -40.15 7.77
CA TYR A 30 21.79 -39.65 9.06
C TYR A 30 23.31 -39.66 9.20
N ASP A 31 23.98 -40.72 8.71
CA ASP A 31 25.44 -40.85 8.81
C ASP A 31 26.19 -39.70 8.12
N ASP A 32 25.62 -39.14 7.05
CA ASP A 32 26.20 -38.03 6.29
C ASP A 32 25.69 -36.64 6.75
N MET A 33 24.63 -36.58 7.58
CA MET A 33 23.88 -35.34 7.91
C MET A 33 23.67 -35.14 9.41
N GLN A 34 24.57 -35.68 10.25
CA GLN A 34 24.44 -35.58 11.71
C GLN A 34 24.37 -34.14 12.19
N ASP A 35 25.15 -33.25 11.59
CA ASP A 35 25.22 -31.82 11.96
C ASP A 35 23.95 -31.03 11.55
N ASP A 36 23.17 -31.55 10.60
CA ASP A 36 21.94 -30.93 10.08
C ASP A 36 20.66 -31.53 10.69
N TYR A 37 20.80 -32.53 11.57
CA TYR A 37 19.66 -33.16 12.21
C TYR A 37 18.97 -32.20 13.17
N LEU A 38 17.68 -31.93 12.92
CA LEU A 38 16.87 -31.07 13.75
C LEU A 38 16.14 -31.86 14.84
N ASP A 39 16.40 -31.51 16.10
CA ASP A 39 15.72 -32.11 17.23
C ASP A 39 14.28 -31.57 17.40
N PRO A 40 13.40 -32.25 18.18
CA PRO A 40 12.01 -31.80 18.36
C PRO A 40 11.86 -30.39 18.94
N ASN A 41 12.80 -29.95 19.77
CA ASN A 41 12.85 -28.62 20.33
C ASN A 41 13.31 -27.58 19.29
N GLU A 42 14.24 -27.91 18.41
CA GLU A 42 14.62 -27.05 17.27
C GLU A 42 13.45 -26.86 16.29
N TRP A 43 12.73 -27.93 15.95
CA TRP A 43 11.49 -27.84 15.17
C TRP A 43 10.44 -26.93 15.83
N ARG A 44 10.31 -26.98 17.15
CA ARG A 44 9.45 -26.05 17.91
C ARG A 44 9.91 -24.60 17.76
N ILE A 45 11.22 -24.34 17.85
CA ILE A 45 11.79 -23.00 17.67
C ILE A 45 11.55 -22.48 16.25
N LEU A 46 11.67 -23.32 15.22
CA LEU A 46 11.36 -22.95 13.84
C LEU A 46 9.89 -22.55 13.69
N ARG A 47 8.95 -23.30 14.28
CA ARG A 47 7.51 -22.94 14.29
C ARG A 47 7.24 -21.62 15.00
N GLU A 48 7.86 -21.39 16.16
CA GLU A 48 7.72 -20.13 16.91
C GLU A 48 8.27 -18.95 16.11
N THR A 49 9.43 -19.12 15.48
CA THR A 49 10.06 -18.11 14.63
C THR A 49 9.19 -17.79 13.41
N ARG A 50 8.69 -18.80 12.70
CA ARG A 50 7.77 -18.63 11.57
C ARG A 50 6.51 -17.88 11.99
N ALA A 51 5.92 -18.24 13.13
CA ALA A 51 4.73 -17.57 13.66
C ALA A 51 5.01 -16.10 14.00
N PHE A 52 6.19 -15.79 14.54
CA PHE A 52 6.60 -14.41 14.82
C PHE A 52 6.85 -13.60 13.54
N LEU A 53 7.43 -14.20 12.50
CA LEU A 53 7.73 -13.53 11.24
C LEU A 53 6.50 -13.33 10.33
N GLN A 54 5.43 -14.09 10.53
CA GLN A 54 4.25 -14.07 9.66
C GLN A 54 3.63 -12.66 9.47
N PRO A 55 3.44 -11.83 10.52
CA PRO A 55 2.91 -10.48 10.33
C PRO A 55 3.83 -9.57 9.52
N PHE A 56 5.15 -9.73 9.63
CA PHE A 56 6.12 -8.97 8.84
C PHE A 56 5.96 -9.30 7.36
N TRP A 57 5.93 -10.60 7.03
CA TRP A 57 5.69 -11.05 5.67
C TRP A 57 4.39 -10.49 5.09
N LYS A 58 3.30 -10.56 5.87
CA LYS A 58 2.00 -10.05 5.43
C LYS A 58 2.03 -8.54 5.17
N ILE A 59 2.71 -7.79 6.03
CA ILE A 59 2.84 -6.34 5.88
C ILE A 59 3.68 -6.00 4.66
N THR A 60 4.80 -6.69 4.45
CA THR A 60 5.62 -6.52 3.23
C THR A 60 4.78 -6.71 1.98
N GLN A 61 3.94 -7.76 1.91
CA GLN A 61 3.01 -7.96 0.78
C GLN A 61 1.99 -6.82 0.62
N LEU A 62 1.50 -6.26 1.73
CA LEU A 62 0.52 -5.18 1.71
C LEU A 62 1.13 -3.82 1.31
N THR A 63 2.43 -3.63 1.52
CA THR A 63 3.14 -2.38 1.23
C THR A 63 3.97 -2.43 -0.05
N GLU A 64 4.30 -3.60 -0.58
CA GLU A 64 5.04 -3.77 -1.85
C GLU A 64 4.12 -3.78 -3.08
N GLY A 65 2.81 -3.70 -2.89
CA GLY A 65 1.84 -3.68 -3.97
C GLY A 65 1.90 -2.39 -4.80
N ARG A 66 1.54 -2.49 -6.08
CA ARG A 66 1.52 -1.36 -7.03
C ARG A 66 0.66 -0.17 -6.63
N TYR A 67 -0.33 -0.43 -5.79
CA TYR A 67 -1.29 0.57 -5.30
C TYR A 67 -1.15 0.80 -3.79
N ALA A 68 -0.03 0.37 -3.20
CA ALA A 68 0.24 0.64 -1.81
C ALA A 68 0.74 2.08 -1.65
N THR A 69 -0.06 2.88 -0.96
CA THR A 69 0.16 4.30 -0.73
C THR A 69 0.64 4.55 0.70
N LEU A 70 1.22 5.73 0.93
CA LEU A 70 1.87 6.11 2.19
C LEU A 70 0.99 5.93 3.43
N ASP A 71 -0.33 6.00 3.28
CA ASP A 71 -1.28 5.76 4.37
C ASP A 71 -1.10 4.37 5.02
N ARG A 72 -0.61 3.37 4.28
CA ARG A 72 -0.41 2.02 4.80
C ARG A 72 0.80 1.91 5.72
N THR A 73 1.80 2.79 5.58
CA THR A 73 3.09 2.65 6.25
C THR A 73 2.95 2.71 7.77
N LEU A 74 2.51 3.85 8.32
CA LEU A 74 2.35 3.98 9.78
C LEU A 74 1.32 3.00 10.35
N PHE A 75 0.23 2.73 9.62
CA PHE A 75 -0.80 1.80 10.11
C PHE A 75 -0.26 0.38 10.26
N THR A 76 0.51 -0.10 9.28
CA THR A 76 1.13 -1.43 9.35
C THR A 76 2.25 -1.46 10.40
N MET A 77 3.01 -0.38 10.55
CA MET A 77 3.96 -0.24 11.65
C MET A 77 3.27 -0.29 13.03
N ASP A 78 2.12 0.34 13.23
CA ASP A 78 1.32 0.22 14.46
C ASP A 78 0.87 -1.23 14.73
N VAL A 79 0.52 -1.98 13.67
CA VAL A 79 0.22 -3.41 13.78
C VAL A 79 1.45 -4.19 14.26
N LEU A 80 2.64 -3.91 13.72
CA LEU A 80 3.88 -4.52 14.19
C LEU A 80 4.20 -4.13 15.63
N HIS A 81 4.02 -2.87 16.01
CA HIS A 81 4.21 -2.42 17.39
C HIS A 81 3.36 -3.25 18.36
N LYS A 82 2.08 -3.47 18.02
CA LYS A 82 1.18 -4.33 18.80
C LYS A 82 1.66 -5.79 18.82
N HIS A 83 2.08 -6.32 17.67
CA HIS A 83 2.63 -7.68 17.55
C HIS A 83 3.86 -7.89 18.44
N TYR A 84 4.82 -6.96 18.42
CA TYR A 84 5.99 -6.99 19.31
C TYR A 84 5.60 -6.97 20.79
N THR A 85 4.69 -6.08 21.18
CA THR A 85 4.22 -5.99 22.57
C THR A 85 3.63 -7.32 23.04
N GLN A 86 2.82 -7.96 22.21
CA GLN A 86 2.25 -9.27 22.49
C GLN A 86 3.32 -10.38 22.50
N ALA A 87 4.29 -10.33 21.59
CA ALA A 87 5.38 -11.29 21.52
C ALA A 87 6.29 -11.25 22.75
N PHE A 88 6.61 -10.06 23.27
CA PHE A 88 7.39 -9.92 24.52
C PHE A 88 6.68 -10.52 25.73
N GLN A 89 5.35 -10.44 25.79
CA GLN A 89 4.54 -11.06 26.85
C GLN A 89 4.51 -12.58 26.68
N LYS A 90 4.18 -13.05 25.47
CA LYS A 90 4.05 -14.47 25.12
C LYS A 90 5.33 -15.25 25.36
N HIS A 91 6.48 -14.69 24.98
CA HIS A 91 7.79 -15.36 25.06
C HIS A 91 8.60 -14.95 26.30
N SER A 92 7.94 -14.54 27.38
CA SER A 92 8.60 -14.14 28.63
C SER A 92 9.50 -15.22 29.24
N GLY A 93 9.16 -16.50 29.08
CA GLY A 93 9.97 -17.64 29.55
C GLY A 93 11.00 -18.17 28.54
N ASN A 94 11.00 -17.72 27.28
CA ASN A 94 11.96 -18.16 26.26
C ASN A 94 13.02 -17.08 26.06
N HIS A 95 14.09 -17.11 26.87
CA HIS A 95 15.14 -16.08 26.87
C HIS A 95 15.83 -15.89 25.52
N SER A 96 16.06 -16.98 24.77
CA SER A 96 16.71 -16.92 23.45
C SER A 96 15.84 -16.15 22.46
N LEU A 97 14.60 -16.61 22.25
CA LEU A 97 13.69 -15.94 21.30
C LEU A 97 13.36 -14.52 21.72
N ARG A 98 13.19 -14.27 23.03
CA ARG A 98 12.97 -12.91 23.56
C ARG A 98 14.14 -11.97 23.24
N SER A 99 15.38 -12.47 23.28
CA SER A 99 16.56 -11.69 22.93
C SER A 99 16.59 -11.34 21.43
N CYS A 100 16.21 -12.29 20.57
CA CYS A 100 16.05 -12.03 19.14
C CYS A 100 14.94 -11.01 18.85
N ILE A 101 13.80 -11.11 19.54
CA ILE A 101 12.70 -10.15 19.43
C ILE A 101 13.16 -8.76 19.89
N ALA A 102 13.94 -8.65 20.97
CA ALA A 102 14.50 -7.38 21.44
C ALA A 102 15.47 -6.75 20.42
N ALA A 103 16.33 -7.54 19.79
CA ALA A 103 17.21 -7.06 18.73
C ALA A 103 16.43 -6.56 17.51
N SER A 104 15.41 -7.32 17.07
CA SER A 104 14.51 -6.94 15.99
C SER A 104 13.71 -5.67 16.32
N TRP A 105 13.25 -5.54 17.57
CA TRP A 105 12.56 -4.36 18.07
C TRP A 105 13.42 -3.10 17.97
N ALA A 106 14.69 -3.15 18.35
CA ALA A 106 15.59 -2.00 18.27
C ALA A 106 15.74 -1.47 16.83
N VAL A 107 15.76 -2.38 15.84
CA VAL A 107 15.77 -2.00 14.42
C VAL A 107 14.43 -1.39 14.01
N PHE A 108 13.31 -2.02 14.39
CA PHE A 108 11.97 -1.50 14.11
C PHE A 108 11.77 -0.09 14.69
N ASP A 109 12.09 0.10 15.97
CA ASP A 109 11.93 1.36 16.69
C ASP A 109 12.75 2.49 16.05
N LYS A 110 13.99 2.20 15.62
CA LYS A 110 14.80 3.14 14.85
C LYS A 110 14.07 3.65 13.60
N TYR A 111 13.52 2.76 12.77
CA TYR A 111 12.82 3.17 11.55
C TYR A 111 11.45 3.79 11.82
N TYR A 112 10.78 3.37 12.88
CA TYR A 112 9.54 4.01 13.33
C TYR A 112 9.79 5.48 13.66
N GLN A 113 10.86 5.79 14.41
CA GLN A 113 11.24 7.15 14.76
C GLN A 113 11.61 8.02 13.55
N LEU A 114 12.22 7.45 12.51
CA LEU A 114 12.51 8.19 11.28
C LEU A 114 11.25 8.69 10.55
N THR A 115 10.07 8.11 10.84
CA THR A 115 8.81 8.62 10.26
C THR A 115 8.44 10.00 10.79
N ASP A 116 8.97 10.41 11.95
CA ASP A 116 8.76 11.75 12.52
C ASP A 116 9.57 12.84 11.77
N GLU A 117 10.55 12.46 10.94
CA GLU A 117 11.34 13.42 10.15
C GLU A 117 10.54 14.08 9.01
N SER A 118 9.38 13.52 8.66
CA SER A 118 8.52 14.04 7.60
C SER A 118 7.06 14.14 8.03
N PRO A 119 6.39 15.30 7.86
CA PRO A 119 4.97 15.43 8.14
C PRO A 119 4.11 14.52 7.25
N ALA A 120 4.64 14.04 6.12
CA ALA A 120 3.90 13.25 5.14
C ALA A 120 3.29 11.97 5.74
N TYR A 121 4.03 11.28 6.63
CA TYR A 121 3.54 10.07 7.28
C TYR A 121 2.33 10.36 8.18
N GLY A 122 2.45 11.37 9.06
CA GLY A 122 1.36 11.83 9.91
C GLY A 122 0.17 12.34 9.10
N ALA A 123 0.44 13.10 8.03
CA ALA A 123 -0.57 13.62 7.13
C ALA A 123 -1.36 12.48 6.45
N ALA A 124 -0.69 11.44 5.96
CA ALA A 124 -1.34 10.30 5.33
C ALA A 124 -2.30 9.57 6.30
N MET A 125 -1.96 9.51 7.59
CA MET A 125 -2.84 8.95 8.62
C MET A 125 -4.06 9.84 8.90
N ILE A 126 -3.83 11.16 9.00
CA ILE A 126 -4.88 12.15 9.30
C ILE A 126 -5.84 12.32 8.13
N LEU A 127 -5.33 12.35 6.90
CA LEU A 127 -6.12 12.51 5.68
C LEU A 127 -6.89 11.24 5.29
N HIS A 128 -6.62 10.11 5.95
CA HIS A 128 -7.38 8.88 5.73
C HIS A 128 -8.79 8.97 6.35
N PRO A 129 -9.88 8.90 5.56
CA PRO A 129 -11.25 9.17 6.04
C PRO A 129 -11.72 8.25 7.16
N SER A 130 -11.31 6.97 7.15
CA SER A 130 -11.63 5.98 8.19
C SER A 130 -10.74 6.01 9.43
N ARG A 131 -9.76 6.92 9.52
CA ARG A 131 -8.82 6.99 10.64
C ARG A 131 -8.82 8.36 11.28
N ARG A 132 -8.51 9.40 10.49
CA ARG A 132 -8.39 10.80 10.92
C ARG A 132 -7.52 10.94 12.19
N MET A 133 -7.75 11.98 12.99
CA MET A 133 -7.10 12.13 14.29
C MET A 133 -7.47 11.03 15.29
N ALA A 134 -8.59 10.32 15.08
CA ALA A 134 -9.10 9.34 16.04
C ALA A 134 -8.15 8.16 16.20
N HIS A 135 -7.48 7.72 15.12
CA HIS A 135 -6.48 6.66 15.18
C HIS A 135 -5.30 7.04 16.09
N ILE A 136 -4.73 8.23 15.90
CA ILE A 136 -3.64 8.76 16.73
C ILE A 136 -4.08 8.85 18.19
N LYS A 137 -5.24 9.48 18.44
CA LYS A 137 -5.76 9.69 19.81
C LYS A 137 -6.02 8.38 20.54
N LYS A 138 -6.43 7.32 19.83
CA LYS A 138 -6.77 6.02 20.39
C LYS A 138 -5.54 5.12 20.61
N ASN A 139 -4.62 5.09 19.65
CA ASN A 139 -3.57 4.07 19.60
C ASN A 139 -2.19 4.58 20.02
N TRP A 140 -1.95 5.90 19.99
CA TRP A 140 -0.63 6.45 20.29
C TRP A 140 -0.55 7.07 21.69
N PRO A 141 0.65 7.12 22.31
CA PRO A 141 0.87 7.83 23.56
C PRO A 141 0.49 9.33 23.46
N LYS A 142 -0.16 9.86 24.52
CA LYS A 142 -0.56 11.27 24.59
C LYS A 142 0.56 12.28 24.26
N PRO A 143 1.81 12.10 24.70
CA PRO A 143 2.89 13.04 24.39
C PRO A 143 3.16 13.17 22.88
N TRP A 144 2.85 12.15 22.08
CA TRP A 144 3.10 12.14 20.64
C TRP A 144 2.01 12.84 19.84
N HIS A 145 0.84 13.09 20.44
CA HIS A 145 -0.29 13.67 19.72
C HIS A 145 -0.01 15.09 19.25
N LYS A 146 0.49 15.96 20.13
CA LYS A 146 0.70 17.37 19.79
C LYS A 146 1.76 17.57 18.69
N PRO A 147 2.97 16.94 18.77
CA PRO A 147 3.99 17.08 17.72
C PRO A 147 3.51 16.72 16.32
N VAL A 148 2.86 15.56 16.16
CA VAL A 148 2.39 15.12 14.83
C VAL A 148 1.26 16.01 14.30
N LEU A 149 0.32 16.40 15.15
CA LEU A 149 -0.81 17.24 14.74
C LEU A 149 -0.37 18.66 14.38
N ASP A 150 0.56 19.23 15.15
CA ASP A 150 1.11 20.56 14.89
C ASP A 150 1.95 20.53 13.60
N SER A 151 2.80 19.52 13.40
CA SER A 151 3.62 19.37 12.19
C SER A 151 2.78 19.29 10.90
N VAL A 152 1.72 18.47 10.89
CA VAL A 152 0.82 18.35 9.74
C VAL A 152 0.02 19.63 9.52
N LYS A 153 -0.41 20.29 10.60
CA LYS A 153 -1.13 21.56 10.52
C LYS A 153 -0.25 22.66 9.93
N THR A 154 1.00 22.79 10.38
CA THR A 154 1.96 23.74 9.80
C THR A 154 2.17 23.47 8.31
N TYR A 155 2.34 22.21 7.91
CA TYR A 155 2.47 21.84 6.49
C TYR A 155 1.23 22.23 5.65
N TRP A 156 0.03 22.08 6.19
CA TRP A 156 -1.21 22.54 5.57
C TRP A 156 -1.24 24.07 5.39
N GLU A 157 -0.94 24.81 6.47
CA GLU A 157 -0.96 26.27 6.51
C GLU A 157 0.06 26.88 5.53
N ASP A 158 1.27 26.30 5.46
CA ASP A 158 2.38 26.80 4.65
C ASP A 158 2.21 26.53 3.14
N HIS A 159 1.61 25.41 2.75
CA HIS A 159 1.63 24.93 1.36
C HIS A 159 0.27 24.91 0.65
N TYR A 160 -0.84 24.77 1.39
CA TYR A 160 -2.14 24.46 0.78
C TYR A 160 -3.25 25.45 1.13
N GLN A 161 -3.27 25.99 2.35
CA GLN A 161 -4.35 26.87 2.82
C GLN A 161 -4.53 28.12 1.93
N GLY A 162 -3.42 28.66 1.40
CA GLY A 162 -3.42 29.84 0.53
C GLY A 162 -3.66 29.57 -0.95
N LEU A 163 -3.86 28.31 -1.38
CA LEU A 163 -3.96 28.01 -2.80
C LEU A 163 -5.22 28.62 -3.44
N PRO A 164 -5.14 29.11 -4.70
CA PRO A 164 -6.30 29.60 -5.40
C PRO A 164 -7.29 28.46 -5.65
N ILE A 165 -8.58 28.73 -5.40
CA ILE A 165 -9.67 27.83 -5.74
C ILE A 165 -10.13 28.20 -7.14
N THR A 166 -9.96 27.29 -8.10
CA THR A 166 -10.52 27.45 -9.45
C THR A 166 -12.00 27.14 -9.36
N THR A 167 -12.81 28.15 -9.06
CA THR A 167 -14.26 28.03 -9.04
C THR A 167 -14.75 27.95 -10.50
N THR A 168 -15.07 26.74 -10.96
CA THR A 168 -15.73 26.48 -12.26
C THR A 168 -17.24 26.66 -12.18
N THR A 169 -17.76 27.29 -11.13
CA THR A 169 -19.16 27.72 -11.12
C THR A 169 -19.33 28.62 -12.34
N PRO A 170 -20.23 28.29 -13.28
CA PRO A 170 -20.66 29.28 -14.24
C PRO A 170 -21.10 30.44 -13.37
N GLU A 171 -20.52 31.63 -13.56
CA GLU A 171 -21.21 32.85 -13.15
C GLU A 171 -22.54 32.76 -13.90
N LEU A 172 -23.56 32.22 -13.22
CA LEU A 172 -24.95 32.45 -13.55
C LEU A 172 -24.99 33.96 -13.60
N ARG A 173 -24.96 34.49 -14.83
CA ARG A 173 -25.02 35.92 -15.11
C ARG A 173 -26.02 36.45 -14.11
N ASP A 174 -25.54 37.24 -13.14
CA ASP A 174 -26.40 37.88 -12.17
C ASP A 174 -27.57 38.44 -12.98
N ASN A 175 -28.77 37.93 -12.74
CA ASN A 175 -29.94 38.59 -13.24
C ASN A 175 -29.81 40.01 -12.68
N LEU A 176 -29.67 41.00 -13.57
CA LEU A 176 -29.42 42.41 -13.26
C LEU A 176 -30.55 43.06 -12.43
N GLN A 177 -31.47 42.27 -11.87
CA GLN A 177 -32.55 42.71 -11.02
C GLN A 177 -32.10 42.62 -9.55
N PRO A 178 -32.29 43.69 -8.76
CA PRO A 178 -32.05 43.62 -7.32
C PRO A 178 -32.98 42.55 -6.71
N PRO A 179 -32.50 41.81 -5.69
CA PRO A 179 -33.29 40.75 -5.07
C PRO A 179 -34.57 41.30 -4.44
N ASP A 180 -35.66 40.54 -4.57
CA ASP A 180 -36.95 40.92 -4.00
C ASP A 180 -37.03 40.67 -2.47
N GLU A 181 -38.11 41.11 -1.83
CA GLU A 181 -38.30 41.00 -0.38
C GLU A 181 -38.30 39.54 0.10
N TYR A 182 -38.84 38.61 -0.70
CA TYR A 182 -38.83 37.19 -0.36
C TYR A 182 -37.42 36.62 -0.45
N GLU A 183 -36.66 36.97 -1.48
CA GLU A 183 -35.26 36.55 -1.63
C GLU A 183 -34.37 37.06 -0.49
N LEU A 184 -34.60 38.29 -0.02
CA LEU A 184 -33.88 38.84 1.14
C LEU A 184 -34.22 38.08 2.43
N LEU A 185 -35.51 37.83 2.70
CA LEU A 185 -35.97 37.06 3.87
C LEU A 185 -35.50 35.60 3.80
N ALA A 186 -35.55 34.97 2.64
CA ALA A 186 -35.05 33.62 2.41
C ALA A 186 -33.54 33.55 2.68
N ARG A 187 -32.77 34.55 2.22
CA ARG A 187 -31.33 34.63 2.45
C ARG A 187 -30.97 34.91 3.92
N GLU A 188 -31.84 35.59 4.67
CA GLU A 188 -31.70 35.80 6.11
C GLU A 188 -32.00 34.52 6.91
N LEU A 189 -33.00 33.75 6.48
CA LEU A 189 -33.35 32.45 7.05
C LEU A 189 -32.37 31.34 6.63
N ASP A 190 -31.61 31.55 5.56
CA ASP A 190 -30.64 30.60 5.05
C ASP A 190 -29.49 30.42 6.05
N VAL A 191 -29.42 29.22 6.61
CA VAL A 191 -28.33 28.82 7.51
C VAL A 191 -27.01 28.65 6.75
N VAL A 192 -27.06 28.53 5.42
CA VAL A 192 -25.89 28.37 4.56
C VAL A 192 -25.33 29.73 4.13
N SER A 193 -24.54 30.36 5.00
CA SER A 193 -23.89 31.63 4.67
C SER A 193 -22.60 31.44 3.84
N PRO A 194 -22.26 32.41 2.96
CA PRO A 194 -20.96 32.42 2.26
C PRO A 194 -19.76 32.40 3.22
N ALA A 195 -19.90 32.96 4.43
CA ALA A 195 -18.88 32.93 5.46
C ALA A 195 -18.53 31.51 5.95
N MET A 196 -19.40 30.52 5.76
CA MET A 196 -19.05 29.12 6.04
C MET A 196 -18.06 28.52 5.03
N ARG A 197 -17.87 29.13 3.86
CA ARG A 197 -16.81 28.74 2.90
C ARG A 197 -15.42 29.22 3.31
N ASP A 198 -15.34 30.15 4.27
CA ASP A 198 -14.07 30.66 4.83
C ASP A 198 -13.59 29.84 6.04
N LEU A 199 -14.32 28.78 6.42
CA LEU A 199 -13.85 27.87 7.46
C LEU A 199 -12.60 27.13 7.00
N ASP A 200 -11.65 27.00 7.93
CA ASP A 200 -10.43 26.21 7.74
C ASP A 200 -10.79 24.74 7.45
N GLU A 201 -10.65 24.34 6.17
CA GLU A 201 -10.98 23.01 5.65
C GLU A 201 -10.33 21.90 6.48
N TYR A 202 -9.07 22.08 6.88
CA TYR A 202 -8.34 21.11 7.68
C TYR A 202 -8.98 20.92 9.06
N LYS A 203 -9.35 22.01 9.73
CA LYS A 203 -10.07 21.91 11.03
C LYS A 203 -11.43 21.26 10.87
N SER A 204 -12.18 21.61 9.82
CA SER A 204 -13.49 21.01 9.53
C SER A 204 -13.37 19.50 9.34
N PHE A 205 -12.45 19.06 8.48
CA PHE A 205 -12.23 17.65 8.21
C PHE A 205 -11.70 16.90 9.44
N THR A 206 -10.72 17.44 10.16
CA THR A 206 -10.10 16.71 11.28
C THR A 206 -11.00 16.60 12.52
N ALA A 207 -11.98 17.50 12.68
CA ALA A 207 -12.96 17.46 13.76
C ALA A 207 -14.07 16.42 13.56
N GLU A 208 -14.34 16.03 12.32
CA GLU A 208 -15.37 15.04 11.99
C GLU A 208 -14.97 13.61 12.41
N PRO A 209 -15.96 12.76 12.72
CA PRO A 209 -15.71 11.37 13.04
C PRO A 209 -15.20 10.57 11.82
N PRO A 210 -14.43 9.49 12.04
CA PRO A 210 -14.02 8.60 10.96
C PRO A 210 -15.20 7.94 10.26
N VAL A 211 -15.09 7.76 8.94
CA VAL A 211 -16.15 7.17 8.10
C VAL A 211 -15.62 5.91 7.40
N ALA A 212 -16.43 4.86 7.32
CA ALA A 212 -16.10 3.68 6.52
C ALA A 212 -16.10 4.04 5.03
N ILE A 213 -15.02 3.68 4.33
CA ILE A 213 -14.91 3.86 2.88
C ILE A 213 -14.91 2.49 2.19
N ASP A 214 -15.51 2.45 1.02
CA ASP A 214 -15.63 1.30 0.12
C ASP A 214 -14.49 1.22 -0.91
N CYS A 215 -13.59 2.22 -0.91
CA CYS A 215 -12.51 2.38 -1.86
C CYS A 215 -11.20 2.80 -1.17
N SER A 216 -10.13 3.06 -1.94
CA SER A 216 -8.90 3.61 -1.37
C SER A 216 -9.10 5.06 -0.89
N PRO A 217 -8.31 5.52 0.11
CA PRO A 217 -8.37 6.92 0.55
C PRO A 217 -8.17 7.92 -0.58
N LEU A 218 -7.23 7.62 -1.50
CA LEU A 218 -6.99 8.45 -2.68
C LEU A 218 -8.23 8.52 -3.59
N ALA A 219 -8.85 7.38 -3.89
CA ALA A 219 -10.07 7.34 -4.71
C ALA A 219 -11.23 8.10 -4.05
N TRP A 220 -11.32 8.07 -2.72
CA TRP A 220 -12.32 8.83 -1.97
C TRP A 220 -12.12 10.35 -2.14
N TRP A 221 -10.87 10.84 -2.07
CA TRP A 221 -10.54 12.26 -2.28
C TRP A 221 -10.68 12.73 -3.73
N LEU A 222 -10.64 11.81 -4.69
CA LEU A 222 -10.88 12.10 -6.11
C LEU A 222 -12.37 12.22 -6.48
N ARG A 223 -13.29 11.92 -5.55
CA ARG A 223 -14.73 12.11 -5.78
C ARG A 223 -15.06 13.59 -5.86
N GLU A 224 -15.92 13.96 -6.81
CA GLU A 224 -16.31 15.36 -7.04
C GLU A 224 -16.90 16.01 -5.79
N GLU A 225 -17.69 15.28 -4.99
CA GLU A 225 -18.29 15.80 -3.76
C GLU A 225 -17.23 16.20 -2.73
N GLN A 226 -16.12 15.45 -2.65
CA GLN A 226 -15.05 15.77 -1.72
C GLN A 226 -14.19 16.92 -2.23
N GLN A 227 -13.92 16.99 -3.53
CA GLN A 227 -13.20 18.11 -4.13
C GLN A 227 -13.99 19.42 -4.05
N GLN A 228 -15.32 19.38 -4.19
CA GLN A 228 -16.17 20.55 -4.01
C GLN A 228 -16.24 20.98 -2.54
N ARG A 229 -16.32 20.03 -1.61
CA ARG A 229 -16.39 20.31 -0.17
C ARG A 229 -15.05 20.80 0.41
N TYR A 230 -13.95 20.30 -0.13
CA TYR A 230 -12.59 20.50 0.36
C TYR A 230 -11.63 20.81 -0.81
N PRO A 231 -11.78 21.96 -1.48
CA PRO A 231 -11.06 22.26 -2.73
C PRO A 231 -9.54 22.40 -2.57
N ARG A 232 -9.05 22.78 -1.39
CA ARG A 232 -7.61 22.88 -1.10
C ARG A 232 -7.11 21.64 -0.40
N LEU A 233 -7.86 21.11 0.57
CA LEU A 233 -7.46 19.93 1.34
C LEU A 233 -7.44 18.65 0.49
N SER A 234 -8.32 18.53 -0.51
CA SER A 234 -8.27 17.43 -1.48
C SER A 234 -6.96 17.43 -2.28
N LYS A 235 -6.37 18.60 -2.60
CA LYS A 235 -5.06 18.67 -3.26
C LYS A 235 -3.96 18.11 -2.38
N MET A 236 -3.91 18.53 -1.11
CA MET A 236 -2.97 17.97 -0.12
C MET A 236 -3.14 16.46 0.02
N ALA A 237 -4.38 16.00 0.11
CA ALA A 237 -4.67 14.58 0.23
C ALA A 237 -4.23 13.78 -0.99
N VAL A 238 -4.46 14.29 -2.21
CA VAL A 238 -3.99 13.63 -3.44
C VAL A 238 -2.46 13.59 -3.49
N ASP A 239 -1.78 14.69 -3.17
CA ASP A 239 -0.32 14.74 -3.18
C ASP A 239 0.28 13.74 -2.17
N ILE A 240 -0.23 13.71 -0.95
CA ILE A 240 0.29 12.83 0.11
C ILE A 240 -0.10 11.36 -0.11
N LEU A 241 -1.36 11.09 -0.46
CA LEU A 241 -1.88 9.73 -0.61
C LEU A 241 -1.50 9.09 -1.96
N SER A 242 -0.89 9.83 -2.88
CA SER A 242 -0.31 9.26 -4.11
C SER A 242 1.14 8.80 -3.93
N ILE A 243 1.80 9.18 -2.82
CA ILE A 243 3.15 8.72 -2.49
C ILE A 243 3.13 7.20 -2.28
N PRO A 244 3.97 6.42 -2.99
CA PRO A 244 4.03 4.98 -2.79
C PRO A 244 4.58 4.64 -1.41
N ALA A 245 4.06 3.58 -0.79
CA ALA A 245 4.50 3.14 0.54
C ALA A 245 5.96 2.66 0.57
N MET A 246 6.43 2.07 -0.54
CA MET A 246 7.79 1.54 -0.67
C MET A 246 8.31 1.73 -2.10
N SER A 247 9.64 1.73 -2.27
CA SER A 247 10.32 1.83 -3.56
C SER A 247 10.27 0.55 -4.42
N ALA A 248 9.39 -0.40 -4.10
CA ALA A 248 9.28 -1.67 -4.82
C ALA A 248 8.79 -1.51 -6.28
N GLU A 249 7.99 -0.47 -6.56
CA GLU A 249 7.48 -0.19 -7.91
C GLU A 249 8.60 0.21 -8.90
N PRO A 250 9.48 1.19 -8.58
CA PRO A 250 10.67 1.44 -9.37
C PRO A 250 11.53 0.18 -9.59
N GLU A 251 11.75 -0.64 -8.55
CA GLU A 251 12.54 -1.86 -8.66
C GLU A 251 11.92 -2.90 -9.62
N ARG A 252 10.59 -3.02 -9.64
CA ARG A 252 9.88 -3.87 -10.61
C ARG A 252 10.01 -3.36 -12.03
N VAL A 253 9.90 -2.04 -12.25
CA VAL A 253 10.13 -1.42 -13.57
C VAL A 253 11.57 -1.66 -14.02
N PHE A 254 12.56 -1.48 -13.14
CA PHE A 254 13.97 -1.78 -13.47
C PHE A 254 14.21 -3.26 -13.75
N SER A 255 13.51 -4.15 -13.05
CA SER A 255 13.57 -5.60 -13.30
C SER A 255 12.95 -5.98 -14.64
N GLY A 256 11.84 -5.33 -15.01
CA GLY A 256 11.19 -5.45 -16.32
C GLY A 256 12.09 -4.93 -17.44
N ALA A 257 12.67 -3.74 -17.26
CA ALA A 257 13.64 -3.16 -18.16
C ALA A 257 14.84 -4.09 -18.41
N ARG A 258 15.35 -4.78 -17.37
CA ARG A 258 16.41 -5.78 -17.52
C ARG A 258 16.01 -6.97 -18.40
N ARG A 259 14.73 -7.37 -18.45
CA ARG A 259 14.27 -8.40 -19.41
C ARG A 259 14.15 -7.85 -20.83
N THR A 260 13.78 -6.58 -20.97
CA THR A 260 13.79 -5.85 -22.27
C THR A 260 15.22 -5.71 -22.82
N ILE A 261 16.20 -5.54 -21.92
CA ILE A 261 17.64 -5.58 -22.21
C ILE A 261 18.11 -7.04 -22.13
N SER A 262 17.63 -7.90 -23.03
CA SER A 262 18.31 -9.17 -23.30
C SER A 262 19.79 -8.89 -23.60
N TRP A 263 20.69 -9.81 -23.25
CA TRP A 263 22.13 -9.73 -23.57
C TRP A 263 22.39 -9.48 -25.06
N ASP A 264 21.43 -9.80 -25.94
CA ASP A 264 21.50 -9.58 -27.39
C ASP A 264 21.05 -8.18 -27.83
N ARG A 265 20.42 -7.38 -26.95
CA ARG A 265 19.91 -6.01 -27.21
C ARG A 265 20.77 -4.91 -26.56
N CYS A 266 22.06 -5.17 -26.31
CA CYS A 266 23.01 -4.26 -25.63
C CYS A 266 23.36 -2.95 -26.36
N ARG A 267 22.60 -2.53 -27.38
CA ARG A 267 22.84 -1.30 -28.16
C ARG A 267 21.79 -0.18 -27.96
N LEU A 268 20.77 -0.40 -27.12
CA LEU A 268 19.80 0.65 -26.80
C LEU A 268 20.41 1.65 -25.81
N GLY A 269 20.43 2.93 -26.17
CA GLY A 269 20.82 3.99 -25.24
C GLY A 269 19.80 4.15 -24.11
N SER A 270 20.24 4.68 -22.96
CA SER A 270 19.42 4.90 -21.76
C SER A 270 18.10 5.62 -22.06
N HIS A 271 18.15 6.66 -22.89
CA HIS A 271 16.96 7.41 -23.32
C HIS A 271 15.91 6.53 -24.03
N THR A 272 16.33 5.57 -24.85
CA THR A 272 15.39 4.72 -25.61
C THR A 272 14.74 3.69 -24.68
N ILE A 273 15.50 3.20 -23.69
CA ILE A 273 15.00 2.31 -22.65
C ILE A 273 13.94 3.02 -21.79
N GLU A 274 14.24 4.24 -21.35
CA GLU A 274 13.31 5.08 -20.58
C GLU A 274 12.00 5.30 -21.35
N ARG A 275 12.07 5.75 -22.61
CA ARG A 275 10.88 5.93 -23.46
C ARG A 275 10.07 4.65 -23.61
N GLY A 276 10.74 3.50 -23.81
CA GLY A 276 10.09 2.21 -23.93
C GLY A 276 9.34 1.80 -22.66
N GLU A 277 9.94 1.98 -21.49
CA GLU A 277 9.31 1.65 -20.22
C GLU A 277 8.18 2.64 -19.86
N CYS A 278 8.33 3.94 -20.14
CA CYS A 278 7.25 4.93 -20.02
C CYS A 278 6.05 4.56 -20.90
N MET A 279 6.29 4.24 -22.18
CA MET A 279 5.24 3.87 -23.12
C MET A 279 4.51 2.59 -22.66
N LYS A 280 5.24 1.56 -22.24
CA LYS A 280 4.63 0.35 -21.66
C LYS A 280 3.77 0.67 -20.43
N SER A 281 4.25 1.56 -19.55
CA SER A 281 3.50 2.00 -18.38
C SER A 281 2.19 2.69 -18.77
N TRP A 282 2.24 3.63 -19.73
CA TRP A 282 1.08 4.37 -20.23
C TRP A 282 0.05 3.50 -20.94
N ILE A 283 0.50 2.52 -21.73
CA ILE A 283 -0.38 1.52 -22.36
C ILE A 283 -1.06 0.68 -21.27
N LYS A 284 -0.31 0.17 -20.29
CA LYS A 284 -0.85 -0.63 -19.19
C LYS A 284 -1.79 0.15 -18.28
N SER A 285 -1.58 1.46 -18.11
CA SER A 285 -2.47 2.31 -17.32
C SER A 285 -3.71 2.77 -18.09
N GLY A 286 -3.82 2.45 -19.38
CA GLY A 286 -4.94 2.85 -20.23
C GLY A 286 -4.92 4.32 -20.63
N ILE A 287 -3.85 5.07 -20.32
CA ILE A 287 -3.72 6.49 -20.70
C ILE A 287 -3.73 6.67 -22.22
N THR A 288 -3.29 5.65 -22.96
CA THR A 288 -3.29 5.64 -24.42
C THR A 288 -4.57 5.09 -25.04
N GLN A 289 -5.61 4.77 -24.27
CA GLN A 289 -6.89 4.30 -24.85
C GLN A 289 -7.47 5.36 -25.79
N GLY A 290 -7.70 4.99 -27.05
CA GLY A 290 -8.15 5.90 -28.11
C GLY A 290 -7.04 6.45 -29.01
N ILE A 291 -5.76 6.16 -28.70
CA ILE A 291 -4.63 6.44 -29.60
C ILE A 291 -4.30 5.13 -30.33
N PRO A 292 -4.32 5.08 -31.67
CA PRO A 292 -3.88 3.89 -32.40
C PRO A 292 -2.36 3.73 -32.20
N VAL A 293 -1.98 2.86 -31.28
CA VAL A 293 -0.59 2.43 -31.11
C VAL A 293 -0.43 1.16 -31.92
N ASP A 294 0.28 1.25 -33.04
CA ASP A 294 0.61 0.10 -33.87
C ASP A 294 1.65 -0.75 -33.11
N LEU A 295 1.17 -1.69 -32.30
CA LEU A 295 2.03 -2.64 -31.59
C LEU A 295 2.56 -3.60 -32.64
N ALA A 296 3.83 -3.42 -33.04
CA ALA A 296 4.55 -4.44 -33.80
C ALA A 296 4.46 -5.76 -33.02
N GLY A 297 3.76 -6.72 -33.62
CA GLY A 297 3.15 -7.85 -32.93
C GLY A 297 4.10 -8.69 -32.07
N GLU A 298 3.65 -8.93 -30.83
CA GLU A 298 3.94 -10.17 -30.11
C GLU A 298 2.57 -10.81 -29.86
N GLU A 299 2.23 -11.83 -30.66
CA GLU A 299 1.13 -12.74 -30.35
C GLU A 299 1.47 -13.48 -29.06
N GLU A 300 0.88 -13.05 -27.94
CA GLU A 300 0.73 -13.93 -26.78
C GLU A 300 -0.25 -15.04 -27.17
N LYS A 301 0.27 -16.24 -27.44
CA LYS A 301 -0.55 -17.46 -27.48
C LYS A 301 -1.06 -17.73 -26.06
N GLU A 302 -2.32 -17.40 -25.81
CA GLU A 302 -3.12 -18.05 -24.77
C GLU A 302 -3.28 -19.53 -25.15
N GLU A 303 -2.55 -20.43 -24.48
CA GLU A 303 -2.97 -21.83 -24.38
C GLU A 303 -4.18 -21.91 -23.43
N ALA A 304 -5.36 -21.72 -24.00
CA ALA A 304 -6.59 -22.20 -23.41
C ALA A 304 -6.57 -23.74 -23.47
N GLY A 305 -6.42 -24.37 -22.30
CA GLY A 305 -6.59 -25.82 -22.16
C GLY A 305 -8.04 -26.21 -22.45
N GLU A 306 -8.31 -26.69 -23.65
CA GLU A 306 -9.54 -27.44 -23.95
C GLU A 306 -9.37 -28.89 -23.48
N MET A 307 -10.20 -29.27 -22.50
CA MET A 307 -10.52 -30.64 -22.15
C MET A 307 -11.09 -31.36 -23.39
N GLU A 308 -10.26 -32.09 -24.12
CA GLU A 308 -10.77 -33.03 -25.11
C GLU A 308 -11.29 -34.31 -24.44
N SER A 309 -12.56 -34.58 -24.74
CA SER A 309 -13.30 -35.76 -24.30
C SER A 309 -12.62 -37.04 -24.75
N TRP A 310 -12.41 -37.96 -23.80
CA TRP A 310 -12.08 -39.35 -24.09
C TRP A 310 -13.22 -40.01 -24.88
N ARG A 311 -13.04 -40.15 -26.20
CA ARG A 311 -13.82 -41.10 -27.01
C ARG A 311 -12.98 -42.34 -27.29
N CYS A 312 -13.31 -43.39 -26.56
CA CYS A 312 -12.76 -44.73 -26.73
C CYS A 312 -13.18 -45.27 -28.11
N SER A 313 -12.22 -45.43 -29.03
CA SER A 313 -12.44 -46.10 -30.31
C SER A 313 -11.97 -47.54 -30.20
N THR A 314 -12.90 -48.48 -30.36
CA THR A 314 -12.63 -49.92 -30.49
C THR A 314 -11.88 -50.21 -31.80
N PRO A 315 -10.88 -51.10 -31.81
CA PRO A 315 -10.22 -51.49 -33.05
C PRO A 315 -11.00 -52.61 -33.74
N GLY A 316 -11.58 -52.29 -34.90
CA GLY A 316 -12.00 -53.29 -35.88
C GLY A 316 -10.78 -53.82 -36.62
N SER A 317 -10.53 -55.12 -36.49
CA SER A 317 -9.57 -55.87 -37.31
C SER A 317 -10.32 -56.66 -38.38
N SER A 318 -9.88 -56.53 -39.62
CA SER A 318 -10.07 -57.46 -40.74
C SER A 318 -8.67 -57.60 -41.36
N SER A 319 -8.11 -58.77 -41.65
CA SER A 319 -8.69 -59.88 -42.40
C SER A 319 -7.67 -61.04 -42.49
N SER A 320 -8.21 -62.25 -42.72
CA SER A 320 -7.57 -63.51 -43.16
C SER A 320 -7.19 -64.50 -42.06
#